data_AF-A0A3B3SK68-F1
#
_entry.id   AF-A0A3B3SK68-F1
#
_cell.length_a   1.000
_cell.length_b   1.000
_cell.length_c   1.000
_cell.angle_alpha   90.00
_cell.angle_beta   90.00
_cell.angle_gamma   90.00
#
_symmetry.space_group_name_H-M   'P 1'
#
loop_
_entity.id
_entity.type
_entity.pdbx_description
1 polymer ?
#
loop_
_entity_poly.entity_id
_entity_poly.type
_entity_poly.pdbx_seq_one_letter_code
_entity_poly.pdbx_strand_id
1 'polypeptide(L)'
;MKFDKLRRGGFHVLLSDPMIQCGDLLAESLGIPLIYSLRFSFGYTIERFCGQLPVPASYVPAAPGQYSDQMTFVERLTNVLMYAFHTSFFYIHSMNTDVCMCVLYLSCAGRPTTVCDIMGKADVWLIRTYWDFEYPRPLLPNFQFVGGLHCQPAKPLPSVITDPSNVKPAPWNMESGKCQQKIILSTFSRVTPCDKKIC
;
A
#
# COMPACT_ATOMS: atom_id res chain seq x y z
N MET A 1 15.50 -17.41 -16.50
CA MET A 1 16.00 -16.23 -15.76
C MET A 1 17.27 -16.63 -15.01
N LYS A 2 18.41 -15.96 -15.23
CA LYS A 2 19.69 -16.37 -14.60
C LYS A 2 19.85 -15.66 -13.25
N PHE A 3 19.58 -16.39 -12.16
CA PHE A 3 19.63 -15.91 -10.78
C PHE A 3 21.00 -15.30 -10.41
N ASP A 4 22.08 -15.84 -10.97
CA ASP A 4 23.46 -15.38 -10.77
C ASP A 4 23.72 -13.96 -11.30
N LYS A 5 22.93 -13.48 -12.27
CA LYS A 5 23.07 -12.11 -12.77
C LYS A 5 22.50 -11.11 -11.77
N LEU A 6 21.40 -11.47 -11.09
CA LEU A 6 20.76 -10.62 -10.08
C LEU A 6 21.60 -10.54 -8.82
N ARG A 7 22.14 -11.68 -8.35
CA ARG A 7 23.08 -11.70 -7.21
C ARG A 7 24.32 -10.83 -7.44
N ARG A 8 24.86 -10.82 -8.66
CA ARG A 8 26.01 -9.97 -9.03
C ARG A 8 25.66 -8.48 -9.18
N GLY A 9 24.38 -8.15 -9.29
CA GLY A 9 23.92 -6.76 -9.46
C GLY A 9 24.06 -5.89 -8.19
N GLY A 10 24.30 -6.49 -7.02
CA GLY A 10 24.47 -5.75 -5.76
C GLY A 10 23.21 -5.01 -5.32
N PHE A 11 22.04 -5.60 -5.52
CA PHE A 11 20.78 -5.04 -5.04
C PHE A 11 20.68 -5.16 -3.52
N HIS A 12 20.25 -4.09 -2.85
CA HIS A 12 20.18 -4.04 -1.39
C HIS A 12 18.74 -4.11 -0.84
N VAL A 13 17.73 -3.84 -1.68
CA VAL A 13 16.30 -3.80 -1.34
C VAL A 13 15.51 -4.27 -2.55
N LEU A 14 14.42 -5.01 -2.31
CA LEU A 14 13.40 -5.28 -3.33
C LEU A 14 12.12 -4.50 -3.03
N LEU A 15 11.65 -3.75 -4.02
CA LEU A 15 10.33 -3.09 -3.99
C LEU A 15 9.37 -3.89 -4.87
N SER A 16 8.28 -4.40 -4.29
CA SER A 16 7.25 -5.17 -5.01
C SER A 16 5.84 -4.65 -4.72
N ASP A 17 4.90 -4.87 -5.62
CA ASP A 17 3.47 -4.73 -5.32
C ASP A 17 2.93 -6.10 -4.88
N PRO A 18 2.26 -6.23 -3.72
CA PRO A 18 1.76 -7.52 -3.24
C PRO A 18 0.62 -8.09 -4.09
N MET A 19 0.06 -7.29 -5.02
CA MET A 19 -0.88 -7.81 -6.02
C MET A 19 -0.21 -8.62 -7.13
N ILE A 20 1.11 -8.47 -7.30
CA ILE A 20 1.91 -9.28 -8.20
C ILE A 20 2.71 -10.26 -7.35
N GLN A 21 2.28 -11.51 -7.36
CA GLN A 21 2.97 -12.61 -6.69
C GLN A 21 4.35 -12.85 -7.34
N CYS A 22 5.32 -13.37 -6.56
CA CYS A 22 6.72 -13.72 -6.90
C CYS A 22 7.79 -12.75 -6.38
N GLY A 23 7.44 -11.49 -6.09
CA GLY A 23 8.42 -10.54 -5.53
C GLY A 23 8.92 -10.97 -4.15
N ASP A 24 8.00 -11.44 -3.32
CA ASP A 24 8.25 -12.13 -2.06
C ASP A 24 9.29 -13.25 -2.18
N LEU A 25 9.05 -14.19 -3.10
CA LEU A 25 9.94 -15.33 -3.28
C LEU A 25 11.33 -14.88 -3.79
N LEU A 26 11.37 -13.88 -4.67
CA LEU A 26 12.62 -13.33 -5.17
C LEU A 26 13.44 -12.66 -4.07
N ALA A 27 12.80 -11.88 -3.18
CA ALA A 27 13.47 -11.29 -2.03
C ALA A 27 14.03 -12.36 -1.09
N GLU A 28 13.24 -13.40 -0.77
CA GLU A 28 13.69 -14.49 0.11
C GLU A 28 14.86 -15.27 -0.49
N SER A 29 14.83 -15.56 -1.80
CA SER A 29 15.92 -16.29 -2.49
C SER A 29 17.19 -15.47 -2.74
N LEU A 30 17.08 -14.13 -2.77
CA LEU A 30 18.22 -13.21 -2.78
C LEU A 30 18.72 -12.86 -1.37
N GLY A 31 17.90 -13.07 -0.33
CA GLY A 31 18.24 -12.70 1.05
C GLY A 31 18.29 -11.19 1.29
N ILE A 32 17.47 -10.42 0.58
CA ILE A 32 17.41 -8.95 0.67
C ILE A 32 16.09 -8.50 1.30
N PRO A 33 16.07 -7.35 2.01
CA PRO A 33 14.85 -6.80 2.59
C PRO A 33 13.77 -6.52 1.54
N LEU A 34 12.54 -6.82 1.89
CA LEU A 34 11.36 -6.70 1.04
C LEU A 34 10.49 -5.53 1.50
N ILE A 35 10.24 -4.61 0.58
CA ILE A 35 9.35 -3.49 0.76
C ILE A 35 8.15 -3.67 -0.17
N TYR A 36 6.95 -3.70 0.39
CA TYR A 36 5.73 -3.68 -0.39
C TYR A 36 5.29 -2.25 -0.69
N SER A 37 4.80 -2.02 -1.89
CA SER A 37 4.04 -0.82 -2.26
C SER A 37 2.62 -1.24 -2.60
N LEU A 38 1.61 -0.75 -1.88
CA LEU A 38 0.21 -1.12 -2.06
C LEU A 38 -0.70 0.11 -1.94
N ARG A 39 -1.74 0.22 -2.77
CA ARG A 39 -2.77 1.27 -2.60
C ARG A 39 -3.85 0.85 -1.61
N PHE A 40 -4.45 -0.31 -1.87
CA PHE A 40 -5.31 -1.10 -1.00
C PHE A 40 -5.50 -2.47 -1.68
N SER A 41 -5.85 -3.51 -0.94
CA SER A 41 -6.50 -4.69 -1.51
C SER A 41 -8.01 -4.67 -1.28
N PHE A 42 -8.74 -5.43 -2.09
CA PHE A 42 -10.19 -5.54 -1.94
C PHE A 42 -10.55 -6.02 -0.53
N GLY A 43 -11.43 -5.29 0.16
CA GLY A 43 -11.78 -5.57 1.56
C GLY A 43 -10.59 -5.56 2.53
N TYR A 44 -9.47 -4.91 2.17
CA TYR A 44 -8.19 -4.96 2.91
C TYR A 44 -7.73 -6.39 3.22
N THR A 45 -8.06 -7.36 2.37
CA THR A 45 -7.82 -8.78 2.62
C THR A 45 -6.33 -9.09 2.80
N ILE A 46 -5.45 -8.60 1.92
CA ILE A 46 -4.00 -8.85 2.02
C ILE A 46 -3.43 -8.19 3.28
N GLU A 47 -3.80 -6.94 3.55
CA GLU A 47 -3.35 -6.19 4.71
C GLU A 47 -3.79 -6.86 6.01
N ARG A 48 -5.03 -7.36 6.09
CA ARG A 48 -5.55 -8.09 7.25
C ARG A 48 -4.89 -9.44 7.45
N PHE A 49 -4.82 -10.26 6.42
CA PHE A 49 -4.44 -11.67 6.56
C PHE A 49 -2.94 -11.88 6.45
N CYS A 50 -2.28 -11.28 5.46
CA CYS A 50 -0.84 -11.43 5.29
C CYS A 50 -0.08 -10.34 6.07
N GLY A 51 -0.55 -9.10 6.04
CA GLY A 51 0.07 -7.97 6.73
C GLY A 51 -0.26 -7.85 8.23
N GLN A 52 -1.18 -8.68 8.74
CA GLN A 52 -1.65 -8.69 10.13
C GLN A 52 -2.20 -7.34 10.62
N LEU A 53 -2.64 -6.48 9.71
CA LEU A 53 -3.19 -5.16 10.02
C LEU A 53 -4.63 -5.32 10.56
N PRO A 54 -4.95 -4.80 11.76
CA PRO A 54 -6.29 -4.89 12.31
C PRO A 54 -7.24 -3.93 11.56
N VAL A 55 -8.13 -4.50 10.73
CA VAL A 55 -9.16 -3.74 10.02
C VAL A 55 -10.56 -4.22 10.42
N PRO A 56 -11.20 -3.57 11.41
CA PRO A 56 -12.51 -3.97 11.91
C PRO A 56 -13.63 -3.54 10.95
N ALA A 57 -14.39 -4.53 10.50
CA ALA A 57 -15.50 -4.33 9.56
C ALA A 57 -16.70 -3.56 10.14
N SER A 58 -16.73 -3.31 11.46
CA SER A 58 -17.83 -2.60 12.10
C SER A 58 -17.85 -1.11 11.74
N TYR A 59 -16.70 -0.48 11.60
CA TYR A 59 -16.57 0.97 11.34
C TYR A 59 -15.59 1.31 10.22
N VAL A 60 -14.85 0.34 9.69
CA VAL A 60 -14.01 0.55 8.50
C VAL A 60 -14.73 -0.03 7.26
N PRO A 61 -15.20 0.82 6.34
CA PRO A 61 -15.71 0.41 5.04
C PRO A 61 -14.75 -0.49 4.28
N ALA A 62 -15.24 -1.59 3.71
CA ALA A 62 -14.47 -2.46 2.82
C ALA A 62 -14.06 -1.67 1.57
N ALA A 63 -12.78 -1.68 1.19
CA ALA A 63 -12.33 -1.03 -0.04
C ALA A 63 -12.68 -1.87 -1.29
N PRO A 64 -13.04 -1.29 -2.44
CA PRO A 64 -13.27 0.13 -2.73
C PRO A 64 -14.75 0.57 -2.55
N GLY A 65 -15.37 0.22 -1.42
CA GLY A 65 -16.73 0.61 -1.08
C GLY A 65 -16.88 2.11 -0.83
N GLN A 66 -18.10 2.62 -1.01
CA GLN A 66 -18.44 4.04 -0.92
C GLN A 66 -19.02 4.47 0.45
N TYR A 67 -18.97 3.58 1.45
CA TYR A 67 -19.44 3.92 2.80
C TYR A 67 -18.43 4.81 3.53
N SER A 68 -18.91 5.58 4.52
CA SER A 68 -18.09 6.36 5.46
C SER A 68 -17.81 5.57 6.75
N ASP A 69 -17.02 6.12 7.65
CA ASP A 69 -16.90 5.69 9.06
C ASP A 69 -18.24 5.67 9.81
N GLN A 70 -19.17 6.55 9.42
CA GLN A 70 -20.53 6.59 9.94
C GLN A 70 -21.49 5.76 9.07
N MET A 71 -21.63 4.48 9.41
CA MET A 71 -22.58 3.57 8.79
C MET A 71 -23.79 3.29 9.69
N THR A 72 -24.98 3.25 9.10
CA THR A 72 -26.21 2.68 9.69
C THR A 72 -26.07 1.18 9.90
N PHE A 73 -26.99 0.57 10.68
CA PHE A 73 -26.94 -0.87 10.94
C PHE A 73 -26.98 -1.72 9.66
N VAL A 74 -27.81 -1.35 8.68
CA VAL A 74 -27.93 -2.07 7.41
C VAL A 74 -26.64 -1.93 6.58
N GLU A 75 -26.08 -0.72 6.50
CA GLU A 75 -24.81 -0.50 5.80
C GLU A 75 -23.66 -1.26 6.46
N ARG A 76 -23.61 -1.34 7.80
CA ARG A 76 -22.63 -2.18 8.52
C ARG A 76 -22.79 -3.65 8.19
N LEU A 77 -24.04 -4.15 8.11
CA LEU A 77 -24.30 -5.53 7.74
C LEU A 77 -23.83 -5.81 6.31
N THR A 78 -24.16 -4.93 5.36
CA THR A 78 -23.68 -5.03 3.97
C THR A 78 -22.16 -4.95 3.90
N ASN A 79 -21.54 -4.09 4.70
CA ASN A 79 -20.08 -3.98 4.78
C ASN A 79 -19.45 -5.30 5.24
N VAL A 80 -19.96 -5.91 6.30
CA VAL A 80 -19.50 -7.23 6.78
C VAL A 80 -19.66 -8.30 5.71
N LEU A 81 -20.77 -8.31 4.97
CA LEU A 81 -20.97 -9.22 3.84
C LEU A 81 -19.95 -8.99 2.72
N MET A 82 -19.59 -7.73 2.42
CA MET A 82 -18.53 -7.41 1.46
C MET A 82 -17.17 -7.93 1.93
N TYR A 83 -16.82 -7.77 3.21
CA TYR A 83 -15.59 -8.37 3.76
C TYR A 83 -15.58 -9.89 3.62
N ALA A 84 -16.70 -10.55 3.91
CA ALA A 84 -16.83 -12.00 3.78
C ALA A 84 -16.69 -12.44 2.31
N PHE A 85 -17.32 -11.73 1.39
CA PHE A 85 -17.20 -11.97 -0.05
C PHE A 85 -15.76 -11.85 -0.53
N HIS A 86 -15.08 -10.74 -0.22
CA HIS A 86 -13.68 -10.53 -0.62
C HIS A 86 -12.72 -11.54 0.00
N THR A 87 -12.93 -11.90 1.28
CA THR A 87 -12.15 -12.94 1.95
C THR A 87 -12.33 -14.29 1.28
N SER A 88 -13.57 -14.64 0.92
CA SER A 88 -13.88 -15.92 0.26
C SER A 88 -13.29 -15.97 -1.13
N PHE A 89 -13.41 -14.88 -1.90
CA PHE A 89 -12.82 -14.74 -3.22
C PHE A 89 -11.29 -14.87 -3.17
N PHE A 90 -10.66 -14.18 -2.21
CA PHE A 90 -9.21 -14.28 -1.99
C PHE A 90 -8.79 -15.69 -1.65
N TYR A 91 -9.50 -16.40 -0.76
CA TYR A 91 -9.17 -17.77 -0.41
C TYR A 91 -9.32 -18.72 -1.60
N ILE A 92 -10.39 -18.60 -2.39
CA ILE A 92 -10.58 -19.42 -3.59
C ILE A 92 -9.48 -19.13 -4.61
N HIS A 93 -9.16 -17.85 -4.83
CA HIS A 93 -8.10 -17.46 -5.75
C HIS A 93 -6.73 -17.94 -5.25
N SER A 94 -6.44 -17.73 -3.96
CA SER A 94 -5.19 -18.14 -3.33
C SER A 94 -5.03 -19.64 -3.45
N MET A 95 -6.04 -20.45 -3.12
CA MET A 95 -5.99 -21.92 -3.27
C MET A 95 -5.71 -22.37 -4.71
N ASN A 96 -6.28 -21.70 -5.72
CA ASN A 96 -5.99 -22.01 -7.12
C ASN A 96 -4.57 -21.61 -7.53
N THR A 97 -4.07 -20.46 -7.06
CA THR A 97 -2.69 -20.01 -7.30
C THR A 97 -1.65 -20.74 -6.45
N ASP A 98 -2.04 -21.22 -5.26
CA ASP A 98 -1.20 -21.85 -4.25
C ASP A 98 -0.76 -23.23 -4.71
N VAL A 99 -1.48 -23.94 -5.59
CA VAL A 99 -0.95 -25.19 -6.16
C VAL A 99 0.28 -24.90 -7.03
N CYS A 100 0.24 -23.84 -7.84
CA CYS A 100 1.36 -23.43 -8.69
C CYS A 100 2.48 -22.76 -7.86
N MET A 101 2.09 -21.88 -6.95
CA MET A 101 3.02 -21.17 -6.07
C MET A 101 3.63 -22.10 -5.03
N CYS A 102 2.93 -23.09 -4.47
CA CYS A 102 3.51 -24.09 -3.57
C CYS A 102 4.62 -24.86 -4.26
N VAL A 103 4.45 -25.27 -5.54
CA VAL A 103 5.52 -25.95 -6.28
C VAL A 103 6.75 -25.05 -6.40
N LEU A 104 6.55 -23.76 -6.70
CA LEU A 104 7.62 -22.76 -6.77
C LEU A 104 8.26 -22.49 -5.40
N TYR A 105 7.46 -22.33 -4.34
CA TYR A 105 7.92 -22.10 -2.97
C TYR A 105 8.66 -23.33 -2.43
N LEU A 106 8.17 -24.54 -2.64
CA LEU A 106 8.89 -25.76 -2.26
C LEU A 106 10.21 -25.87 -3.03
N SER A 107 10.20 -25.57 -4.33
CA SER A 107 11.40 -25.69 -5.18
C SER A 107 12.45 -24.61 -4.89
N CYS A 108 12.02 -23.40 -4.53
CA CYS A 108 12.92 -22.26 -4.32
C CYS A 108 13.28 -22.03 -2.85
N ALA A 109 12.33 -22.18 -1.93
CA ALA A 109 12.56 -22.02 -0.49
C ALA A 109 12.91 -23.34 0.22
N GLY A 110 12.65 -24.49 -0.39
CA GLY A 110 12.98 -25.81 0.18
C GLY A 110 12.11 -26.21 1.38
N ARG A 111 11.04 -25.46 1.67
CA ARG A 111 10.14 -25.68 2.81
C ARG A 111 8.68 -25.43 2.41
N PRO A 112 7.70 -26.13 3.01
CA PRO A 112 6.29 -25.82 2.83
C PRO A 112 5.97 -24.49 3.53
N THR A 113 5.69 -23.46 2.74
CA THR A 113 5.31 -22.12 3.22
C THR A 113 4.09 -21.64 2.46
N THR A 114 3.17 -20.98 3.16
CA THR A 114 2.06 -20.31 2.51
C THR A 114 2.49 -18.95 1.97
N VAL A 115 1.74 -18.41 1.00
CA VAL A 115 1.99 -17.07 0.45
C VAL A 115 1.96 -16.01 1.56
N CYS A 116 0.94 -16.03 2.44
CA CYS A 116 0.87 -15.07 3.54
C CYS A 116 2.01 -15.21 4.56
N ASP A 117 2.59 -16.41 4.78
CA ASP A 117 3.72 -16.58 5.69
C ASP A 117 4.98 -15.83 5.22
N ILE A 118 5.12 -15.63 3.92
CA ILE A 118 6.27 -14.95 3.32
C ILE A 118 5.95 -13.47 3.14
N MET A 119 4.75 -13.14 2.66
CA MET A 119 4.30 -11.75 2.58
C MET A 119 4.30 -11.06 3.96
N GLY A 120 3.92 -11.78 5.02
CA GLY A 120 3.93 -11.28 6.40
C GLY A 120 5.32 -10.98 6.96
N LYS A 121 6.38 -11.44 6.31
CA LYS A 121 7.78 -11.14 6.67
C LYS A 121 8.33 -9.87 6.02
N ALA A 122 7.53 -9.17 5.20
CA ALA A 122 7.99 -7.93 4.60
C ALA A 122 8.37 -6.89 5.65
N ASP A 123 9.52 -6.25 5.45
CA ASP A 123 10.10 -5.29 6.40
C ASP A 123 9.26 -4.01 6.49
N VAL A 124 8.73 -3.55 5.36
CA VAL A 124 7.94 -2.31 5.27
C VAL A 124 6.79 -2.45 4.26
N TRP A 125 5.62 -1.95 4.64
CA TRP A 125 4.45 -1.78 3.79
C TRP A 125 4.24 -0.29 3.50
N LEU A 126 4.58 0.14 2.29
CA LEU A 126 4.34 1.47 1.78
C LEU A 126 2.91 1.57 1.23
N ILE A 127 2.01 2.20 1.98
CA ILE A 127 0.64 2.43 1.54
C ILE A 127 0.60 3.71 0.70
N ARG A 128 0.21 3.60 -0.57
CA ARG A 128 0.17 4.69 -1.58
C ARG A 128 -1.01 5.66 -1.38
N THR A 129 -1.28 6.01 -0.14
CA THR A 129 -2.34 6.91 0.30
C THR A 129 -1.83 7.72 1.49
N TYR A 130 -2.55 8.76 1.87
CA TYR A 130 -2.28 9.46 3.12
C TYR A 130 -3.14 8.91 4.26
N TRP A 131 -2.63 9.08 5.47
CA TRP A 131 -3.30 8.67 6.70
C TRP A 131 -4.63 9.40 6.93
N ASP A 132 -4.84 10.57 6.31
CA ASP A 132 -6.06 11.39 6.41
C ASP A 132 -7.21 10.89 5.51
N PHE A 133 -6.88 10.22 4.41
CA PHE A 133 -7.86 9.56 3.53
C PHE A 133 -8.24 8.15 3.99
N GLU A 134 -7.58 7.64 5.03
CA GLU A 134 -7.84 6.30 5.56
C GLU A 134 -8.62 6.38 6.87
N TYR A 135 -9.48 5.40 7.09
CA TYR A 135 -10.30 5.35 8.30
C TYR A 135 -9.45 5.11 9.55
N PRO A 136 -9.76 5.75 10.69
CA PRO A 136 -8.97 5.66 11.91
C PRO A 136 -8.99 4.22 12.45
N ARG A 137 -7.86 3.52 12.38
CA ARG A 137 -7.67 2.15 12.87
C ARG A 137 -6.25 1.98 13.39
N PRO A 138 -5.97 1.00 14.27
CA PRO A 138 -4.61 0.75 14.71
C PRO A 138 -3.69 0.39 13.53
N LEU A 139 -2.53 1.04 13.47
CA LEU A 139 -1.53 0.84 12.42
C LEU A 139 -0.30 0.17 13.02
N LEU A 140 0.32 -0.71 12.26
CA LEU A 140 1.59 -1.34 12.64
C LEU A 140 2.77 -0.43 12.27
N PRO A 141 3.89 -0.42 13.02
CA PRO A 141 5.04 0.45 12.73
C PRO A 141 5.69 0.21 11.35
N ASN A 142 5.54 -1.00 10.80
CA ASN A 142 6.02 -1.35 9.46
C ASN A 142 5.08 -0.84 8.35
N PHE A 143 3.88 -0.35 8.66
CA PHE A 143 2.98 0.28 7.68
C PHE A 143 3.22 1.79 7.63
N GLN A 144 3.67 2.27 6.48
CA GLN A 144 4.04 3.66 6.24
C GLN A 144 3.19 4.26 5.11
N PHE A 145 2.54 5.38 5.40
CA PHE A 145 1.68 6.08 4.44
C PHE A 145 2.52 7.03 3.58
N VAL A 146 2.62 6.74 2.29
CA VAL A 146 3.38 7.49 1.28
C VAL A 146 2.47 7.94 0.14
N GLY A 147 1.43 8.68 0.48
CA GLY A 147 0.57 9.30 -0.54
C GLY A 147 1.34 10.33 -1.38
N GLY A 148 0.74 10.76 -2.49
CA GLY A 148 1.27 11.89 -3.26
C GLY A 148 2.59 11.63 -4.02
N LEU A 149 3.00 10.37 -4.20
CA LEU A 149 4.21 10.00 -4.96
C LEU A 149 4.21 10.51 -6.42
N HIS A 150 3.05 10.85 -6.97
CA HIS A 150 2.89 11.37 -8.33
C HIS A 150 2.91 12.91 -8.39
N CYS A 151 3.04 13.60 -7.25
CA CYS A 151 2.99 15.05 -7.18
C CYS A 151 4.35 15.66 -7.56
N GLN A 152 4.34 16.61 -8.49
CA GLN A 152 5.51 17.40 -8.85
C GLN A 152 5.41 18.79 -8.20
N PRO A 153 6.54 19.51 -8.03
CA PRO A 153 6.51 20.90 -7.58
C PRO A 153 5.54 21.73 -8.43
N ALA A 154 4.74 22.56 -7.76
CA ALA A 154 3.74 23.39 -8.43
C ALA A 154 4.42 24.30 -9.45
N LYS A 155 3.91 24.27 -10.70
CA LYS A 155 4.25 25.31 -11.68
C LYS A 155 3.48 26.58 -11.31
N PRO A 156 4.07 27.78 -11.51
CA PRO A 156 3.34 29.03 -11.29
C PRO A 156 2.07 29.06 -12.14
N LEU A 157 0.98 29.55 -11.56
CA LEU A 157 -0.29 29.68 -12.28
C LEU A 157 -0.11 30.61 -13.49
N PRO A 158 -0.65 30.26 -14.66
CA PRO A 158 -0.73 31.19 -15.79
C PRO A 158 -1.56 32.42 -15.43
N SER A 159 -1.10 33.61 -15.83
CA SER A 159 -1.73 34.92 -15.55
C SER A 159 -3.16 35.08 -16.10
N VAL A 160 -3.60 34.17 -16.97
CA VAL A 160 -4.95 34.15 -17.55
C VAL A 160 -6.01 33.74 -16.51
N ILE A 161 -5.63 33.01 -15.46
CA ILE A 161 -6.55 32.51 -14.42
C ILE A 161 -6.72 33.54 -13.28
N THR A 162 -5.80 34.48 -13.13
CA THR A 162 -5.81 35.50 -12.06
C THR A 162 -6.76 36.67 -12.32
N ASP A 163 -7.36 36.74 -13.52
CA ASP A 163 -8.35 37.77 -13.87
C ASP A 163 -9.76 37.15 -13.93
N PRO A 164 -10.64 37.45 -12.96
CA PRO A 164 -12.03 36.96 -12.94
C PRO A 164 -12.84 37.31 -14.18
N SER A 165 -12.42 38.31 -14.96
CA SER A 165 -13.13 38.78 -16.16
C SER A 165 -12.84 37.94 -17.42
N ASN A 166 -11.82 37.08 -17.40
CA ASN A 166 -11.35 36.32 -18.57
C ASN A 166 -11.53 34.79 -18.44
N VAL A 167 -12.22 34.32 -17.39
CA VAL A 167 -12.48 32.89 -17.18
C VAL A 167 -13.56 32.41 -18.16
N LYS A 168 -13.16 31.96 -19.35
CA LYS A 168 -13.98 31.05 -20.16
C LYS A 168 -13.94 29.67 -19.48
N PRO A 169 -15.08 28.98 -19.33
CA PRO A 169 -15.07 27.63 -18.77
C PRO A 169 -14.17 26.75 -19.63
N ALA A 170 -13.06 26.29 -19.06
CA ALA A 170 -12.20 25.32 -19.71
C ALA A 170 -13.01 24.02 -19.86
N PRO A 171 -13.01 23.35 -21.02
CA PRO A 171 -13.61 22.05 -21.16
C PRO A 171 -12.92 21.10 -20.18
N TRP A 172 -13.68 20.47 -19.28
CA TRP A 172 -13.15 19.56 -18.26
C TRP A 172 -12.31 18.44 -18.89
N ASN A 173 -11.01 18.61 -18.90
CA ASN A 173 -10.03 17.59 -19.23
C ASN A 173 -9.45 17.02 -17.93
N MET A 174 -9.69 15.74 -17.70
CA MET A 174 -9.31 14.94 -16.52
C MET A 174 -7.78 14.78 -16.31
N GLU A 175 -6.95 15.63 -16.91
CA GLU A 175 -5.48 15.56 -16.80
C GLU A 175 -4.89 16.38 -15.63
N SER A 176 -5.71 17.08 -14.84
CA SER A 176 -5.24 18.09 -13.88
C SER A 176 -5.28 17.70 -12.40
N GLY A 177 -5.44 16.41 -12.05
CA GLY A 177 -5.45 15.90 -10.68
C GLY A 177 -4.09 15.96 -9.94
N LYS A 178 -3.33 17.05 -10.04
CA LYS A 178 -2.06 17.24 -9.34
C LYS A 178 -2.32 17.76 -7.92
N CYS A 179 -2.41 16.83 -6.98
CA CYS A 179 -2.39 17.12 -5.55
C CYS A 179 -1.08 17.85 -5.21
N GLN A 180 -1.14 18.89 -4.37
CA GLN A 180 0.04 19.65 -3.96
C GLN A 180 0.53 19.11 -2.62
N GLN A 181 1.85 19.05 -2.43
CA GLN A 181 2.38 18.74 -1.11
C GLN A 181 3.61 19.54 -0.73
N LYS A 182 3.50 20.21 0.41
CA LYS A 182 4.61 20.58 1.28
C LYS A 182 4.61 19.53 2.41
N ILE A 183 5.80 19.09 2.83
CA ILE A 183 6.10 18.22 3.99
C ILE A 183 6.25 16.71 3.65
N ILE A 184 7.44 16.33 3.15
CA ILE A 184 8.06 15.02 3.39
C ILE A 184 9.57 15.24 3.60
N LEU A 185 9.94 15.92 4.69
CA LEU A 185 11.34 15.92 5.17
C LEU A 185 11.44 15.85 6.71
N SER A 186 10.34 15.88 7.45
CA SER A 186 10.37 15.97 8.93
C SER A 186 10.34 14.64 9.68
N THR A 187 10.20 13.51 8.97
CA THR A 187 9.95 12.20 9.62
C THR A 187 11.18 11.30 9.65
N PHE A 188 12.19 11.54 8.81
CA PHE A 188 13.44 10.75 8.82
C PHE A 188 14.56 11.32 9.71
N SER A 189 14.40 12.52 10.27
CA SER A 189 15.45 13.17 11.09
C SER A 189 15.25 13.05 12.61
N ARG A 190 14.29 12.25 13.09
CA ARG A 190 13.94 12.17 14.52
C ARG A 190 14.29 10.84 15.20
N VAL A 191 15.46 10.29 14.85
CA VAL A 191 16.20 9.37 15.73
C VAL A 191 17.43 10.15 16.23
N THR A 192 17.46 10.40 17.54
CA THR A 192 18.21 11.38 18.38
C THR A 192 19.73 11.11 18.50
N PRO A 193 20.58 11.82 19.33
CA PRO A 193 20.41 13.02 20.19
C PRO A 193 21.56 14.07 20.08
N CYS A 194 21.42 15.26 20.71
CA CYS A 194 22.39 15.87 21.65
C CYS A 194 22.22 17.41 21.75
N ASP A 195 22.21 17.90 23.00
CA ASP A 195 22.18 19.30 23.43
C ASP A 195 23.18 20.23 22.73
N LYS A 196 22.74 21.47 22.49
CA LYS A 196 23.49 22.70 22.83
C LYS A 196 22.64 23.97 22.64
N LYS A 197 22.38 24.63 23.78
CA LYS A 197 22.27 26.10 23.99
C LYS A 197 21.04 26.80 23.35
N ILE A 198 20.07 27.23 24.16
CA ILE A 198 20.00 28.57 24.78
C ILE A 198 19.88 29.67 23.72
N CYS A 199 18.63 30.05 23.43
CA CYS A 199 18.04 31.40 23.35
C CYS A 199 16.76 31.35 22.49
#